data_AF-A0A7V5H3Y4-F1
#
_entry.id   AF-A0A7V5H3Y4-F1
#
_cell.length_a   1.000
_cell.length_b   1.000
_cell.length_c   1.000
_cell.angle_alpha   90.00
_cell.angle_beta   90.00
_cell.angle_gamma   90.00
#
_symmetry.space_group_name_H-M   'P 1'
#
loop_
_entity.id
_entity.type
_entity.pdbx_description
1 polymer ?
#
loop_
_entity_poly.entity_id
_entity_poly.type
_entity_poly.pdbx_seq_one_letter_code
_entity_poly.pdbx_strand_id
1 'polypeptide(L)'
;MFRISVLIVLLVTIVLYWKNRKQHSLNQLKNQLLQNLKADRSGFLKQLRMFSFAWSALLFVLLGLSGFLPELLTGHHMSGFILVLHVLLAPFFLIAFTFWIFASVKRQAFIEKDWQIFKQGWTTIRSHQPTMDKLFFWSFFLLSLIGIGAIILSLFPLFSSSGIGNLIGIHRYVMLLLFLIAVVFYFRYFSLNQKIKIEEK
;
A
#
# COMPACT_ATOMS: atom_id res chain seq x y z
N MET A 1 25.56 7.37 6.40
CA MET A 1 25.57 5.91 6.68
C MET A 1 24.19 5.30 6.97
N PHE A 2 23.21 6.04 7.52
CA PHE A 2 21.83 5.54 7.77
C PHE A 2 21.00 5.18 6.52
N ARG A 3 21.42 5.61 5.31
CA ARG A 3 20.64 5.47 4.07
C ARG A 3 20.76 4.09 3.41
N ILE A 4 21.85 3.36 3.65
CA ILE A 4 22.16 2.09 2.98
C ILE A 4 21.57 0.89 3.76
N SER A 5 21.53 0.97 5.08
CA SER A 5 21.00 -0.07 5.95
C SER A 5 19.49 -0.31 5.76
N VAL A 6 18.71 0.73 5.50
CA VAL A 6 17.26 0.59 5.21
C VAL A 6 17.03 -0.06 3.84
N LEU A 7 17.87 0.25 2.85
CA LEU A 7 17.79 -0.32 1.49
C LEU A 7 18.13 -1.81 1.46
N ILE A 8 19.14 -2.24 2.21
CA ILE A 8 19.50 -3.65 2.33
C ILE A 8 18.34 -4.42 2.96
N VAL A 9 17.72 -3.87 4.01
CA VAL A 9 16.56 -4.52 4.66
C VAL A 9 15.37 -4.61 3.70
N LEU A 10 15.07 -3.57 2.93
CA LEU A 10 13.97 -3.57 1.95
C LEU A 10 14.20 -4.50 0.76
N LEU A 11 15.42 -4.53 0.19
CA LEU A 11 15.76 -5.43 -0.91
C LEU A 11 15.80 -6.89 -0.46
N VAL A 12 16.39 -7.17 0.71
CA VAL A 12 16.43 -8.52 1.29
C VAL A 12 15.01 -9.00 1.60
N THR A 13 14.13 -8.14 2.12
CA THR A 13 12.73 -8.53 2.37
C THR A 13 11.95 -8.77 1.08
N ILE A 14 12.14 -7.99 0.02
CA ILE A 14 11.51 -8.20 -1.30
C ILE A 14 11.98 -9.51 -1.97
N VAL A 15 13.28 -9.83 -1.87
CA VAL A 15 13.86 -11.06 -2.44
C VAL A 15 13.43 -12.29 -1.65
N LEU A 16 13.46 -12.24 -0.32
CA LEU A 16 12.96 -13.31 0.55
C LEU A 16 11.45 -13.54 0.36
N TYR A 17 10.68 -12.47 0.12
CA TYR A 17 9.27 -12.51 -0.24
C TYR A 17 9.01 -13.27 -1.55
N TRP A 18 9.76 -12.97 -2.62
CA TRP A 18 9.59 -13.64 -3.93
C TRP A 18 9.97 -15.13 -3.89
N LYS A 19 11.06 -15.47 -3.19
CA LYS A 19 11.55 -16.84 -3.08
C LYS A 19 10.58 -17.74 -2.29
N ASN A 20 9.97 -17.22 -1.22
CA ASN A 20 9.13 -18.03 -0.33
C ASN A 20 7.67 -18.15 -0.80
N ARG A 21 7.17 -17.19 -1.59
CA ARG A 21 5.80 -17.22 -2.16
C ARG A 21 5.64 -18.25 -3.29
N LYS A 22 6.72 -18.52 -4.06
CA LYS A 22 6.68 -19.40 -5.24
C LYS A 22 6.38 -20.87 -4.89
N GLN A 23 6.72 -21.30 -3.68
CA GLN A 23 6.56 -22.71 -3.26
C GLN A 23 5.15 -23.05 -2.74
N HIS A 24 4.42 -22.08 -2.14
CA HIS A 24 3.14 -22.35 -1.47
C HIS A 24 1.90 -21.85 -2.26
N SER A 25 2.08 -20.89 -3.17
CA SER A 25 0.96 -20.16 -3.80
C SER A 25 0.33 -20.88 -5.00
N LEU A 26 1.10 -21.61 -5.81
CA LEU A 26 0.60 -22.08 -7.11
C LEU A 26 -0.43 -23.22 -6.98
N ASN A 27 -0.22 -24.14 -6.05
CA ASN A 27 -1.12 -25.29 -5.86
C ASN A 27 -2.41 -24.91 -5.12
N GLN A 28 -2.34 -23.93 -4.20
CA GLN A 28 -3.52 -23.40 -3.52
C GLN A 28 -4.35 -22.46 -4.42
N LEU A 29 -3.71 -21.64 -5.27
CA LEU A 29 -4.45 -20.81 -6.24
C LEU A 29 -5.20 -21.67 -7.25
N LYS A 30 -4.60 -22.76 -7.73
CA LYS A 30 -5.24 -23.68 -8.69
C LYS A 30 -6.51 -24.30 -8.10
N ASN A 31 -6.43 -24.78 -6.86
CA ASN A 31 -7.55 -25.43 -6.18
C ASN A 31 -8.64 -24.43 -5.77
N GLN A 32 -8.29 -23.21 -5.38
CA GLN A 32 -9.26 -22.15 -5.09
C GLN A 32 -9.92 -21.56 -6.35
N LEU A 33 -9.20 -21.45 -7.47
CA LEU A 33 -9.77 -21.01 -8.74
C LEU A 33 -10.78 -22.03 -9.28
N LEU A 34 -10.45 -23.32 -9.21
CA LEU A 34 -11.35 -24.41 -9.64
C LEU A 34 -12.61 -24.49 -8.76
N GLN A 35 -12.53 -24.21 -7.46
CA GLN A 35 -13.70 -24.17 -6.57
C GLN A 35 -14.54 -22.90 -6.75
N ASN A 36 -13.93 -21.73 -6.99
CA ASN A 36 -14.67 -20.47 -7.13
C ASN A 36 -15.31 -20.29 -8.52
N LEU A 37 -14.87 -21.02 -9.56
CA LEU A 37 -15.54 -21.05 -10.87
C LEU A 37 -16.96 -21.64 -10.80
N LYS A 38 -17.34 -22.27 -9.68
CA LYS A 38 -18.66 -22.87 -9.47
C LYS A 38 -19.64 -22.05 -8.60
N ALA A 39 -19.28 -20.86 -8.08
CA ALA A 39 -20.14 -20.17 -7.11
C ALA A 39 -20.23 -18.64 -7.29
N ASP A 40 -21.45 -18.18 -7.62
CA ASP A 40 -22.13 -16.94 -7.21
C ASP A 40 -21.43 -15.56 -7.39
N ARG A 41 -22.21 -14.48 -7.59
CA ARG A 41 -21.72 -13.09 -7.74
C ARG A 41 -20.80 -12.66 -6.57
N SER A 42 -20.98 -13.27 -5.40
CA SER A 42 -20.16 -13.05 -4.20
C SER A 42 -18.70 -13.52 -4.36
N GLY A 43 -18.44 -14.56 -5.15
CA GLY A 43 -17.10 -15.07 -5.46
C GLY A 43 -16.31 -14.15 -6.38
N PHE A 44 -16.97 -13.63 -7.43
CA PHE A 44 -16.36 -12.71 -8.39
C PHE A 44 -15.92 -11.40 -7.75
N LEU A 45 -16.77 -10.76 -6.92
CA LEU A 45 -16.42 -9.52 -6.22
C LEU A 45 -15.25 -9.72 -5.25
N LYS A 46 -15.17 -10.88 -4.60
CA LYS A 46 -14.05 -11.23 -3.72
C LYS A 46 -12.74 -11.35 -4.50
N GLN A 47 -12.77 -12.04 -5.64
CA GLN A 47 -11.60 -12.19 -6.51
C GLN A 47 -11.16 -10.85 -7.08
N LEU A 48 -12.08 -10.04 -7.59
CA LEU A 48 -11.78 -8.72 -8.13
C LEU A 48 -11.13 -7.83 -7.08
N ARG A 49 -11.66 -7.81 -5.84
CA ARG A 49 -11.04 -7.05 -4.75
C ARG A 49 -9.61 -7.51 -4.45
N MET A 50 -9.39 -8.82 -4.40
CA MET A 50 -8.05 -9.39 -4.14
C MET A 50 -7.09 -9.05 -5.27
N PHE A 51 -7.54 -9.13 -6.52
CA PHE A 51 -6.77 -8.76 -7.68
C PHE A 51 -6.43 -7.27 -7.67
N SER A 52 -7.41 -6.38 -7.50
CA SER A 52 -7.20 -4.93 -7.43
C SER A 52 -6.26 -4.55 -6.29
N PHE A 53 -6.35 -5.21 -5.13
CA PHE A 53 -5.41 -5.01 -4.02
C PHE A 53 -3.99 -5.44 -4.38
N ALA A 54 -3.82 -6.65 -4.93
CA ALA A 54 -2.50 -7.15 -5.28
C ALA A 54 -1.85 -6.30 -6.39
N TRP A 55 -2.64 -5.87 -7.36
CA TRP A 55 -2.21 -5.03 -8.47
C TRP A 55 -1.87 -3.62 -7.99
N SER A 56 -2.70 -2.99 -7.15
CA SER A 56 -2.41 -1.68 -6.58
C SER A 56 -1.17 -1.71 -5.69
N ALA A 57 -0.98 -2.77 -4.89
CA ALA A 57 0.22 -2.95 -4.07
C ALA A 57 1.49 -3.10 -4.92
N LEU A 58 1.44 -3.86 -6.02
CA LEU A 58 2.56 -4.00 -6.94
C LEU A 58 2.93 -2.64 -7.56
N LEU A 59 1.94 -1.94 -8.10
CA LEU A 59 2.16 -0.63 -8.72
C LEU A 59 2.63 0.41 -7.70
N PHE A 60 2.13 0.36 -6.47
CA PHE A 60 2.58 1.21 -5.37
C PHE A 60 4.08 1.01 -5.07
N VAL A 61 4.54 -0.24 -5.03
CA VAL A 61 5.96 -0.55 -4.86
C VAL A 61 6.78 -0.03 -6.03
N LEU A 62 6.34 -0.25 -7.28
CA LEU A 62 7.04 0.25 -8.47
C LEU A 62 7.12 1.78 -8.51
N LEU A 63 6.06 2.47 -8.10
CA LEU A 63 6.02 3.93 -7.97
C LEU A 63 6.93 4.43 -6.86
N GLY A 64 6.93 3.78 -5.69
CA GLY A 64 7.85 4.10 -4.61
C GLY A 64 9.31 3.91 -5.03
N LEU A 65 9.63 2.80 -5.70
CA LEU A 65 10.98 2.55 -6.21
C LEU A 65 11.37 3.56 -7.27
N SER A 66 10.54 3.80 -8.30
CA SER A 66 10.87 4.79 -9.34
C SER A 66 10.96 6.21 -8.79
N GLY A 67 10.14 6.58 -7.82
CA GLY A 67 10.11 7.92 -7.23
C GLY A 67 11.26 8.20 -6.26
N PHE A 68 11.65 7.21 -5.44
CA PHE A 68 12.65 7.42 -4.38
C PHE A 68 14.04 6.89 -4.72
N LEU A 69 14.15 5.83 -5.53
CA LEU A 69 15.44 5.18 -5.81
C LEU A 69 16.45 6.10 -6.52
N PRO A 70 16.07 6.94 -7.51
CA PRO A 70 17.01 7.88 -8.12
C PRO A 70 17.55 8.90 -7.11
N GLU A 71 16.66 9.54 -6.35
CA GLU A 71 17.03 10.54 -5.35
C GLU A 71 17.91 9.94 -4.24
N LEU A 72 17.70 8.65 -3.91
CA LEU A 72 18.51 7.92 -2.92
C LEU A 72 19.90 7.53 -3.45
N LEU A 73 20.01 7.08 -4.70
CA LEU A 73 21.25 6.56 -5.27
C LEU A 73 22.16 7.66 -5.83
N THR A 74 21.59 8.64 -6.53
CA THR A 74 22.35 9.68 -7.23
C THR A 74 22.33 11.02 -6.52
N GLY A 75 21.42 11.21 -5.54
CA GLY A 75 21.21 12.51 -4.90
C GLY A 75 20.55 13.56 -5.81
N HIS A 76 20.20 13.18 -7.04
CA HIS A 76 19.57 14.05 -8.02
C HIS A 76 18.06 13.78 -8.13
N HIS A 77 17.32 14.81 -8.52
CA HIS A 77 15.89 14.67 -8.79
C HIS A 77 15.61 13.67 -9.92
N MET A 78 14.45 13.02 -9.83
CA MET A 78 13.97 12.07 -10.83
C MET A 78 13.95 12.71 -12.22
N SER A 79 14.64 12.09 -13.17
CA SER A 79 14.79 12.62 -14.53
C SER A 79 14.87 11.48 -15.57
N GLY A 80 14.78 11.85 -16.85
CA GLY A 80 14.92 10.94 -17.98
C GLY A 80 13.89 9.80 -17.97
N PHE A 81 14.35 8.58 -18.28
CA PHE A 81 13.48 7.41 -18.44
C PHE A 81 12.72 7.02 -17.16
N ILE A 82 13.31 7.22 -15.97
CA ILE A 82 12.67 6.84 -14.71
C ILE A 82 11.46 7.75 -14.41
N LEU A 83 11.58 9.05 -14.73
CA LEU A 83 10.48 10.00 -14.63
C LEU A 83 9.31 9.58 -15.54
N VAL A 84 9.61 9.23 -16.79
CA VAL A 84 8.60 8.78 -17.76
C VAL A 84 7.89 7.52 -17.24
N LEU A 85 8.64 6.54 -16.75
CA LEU A 85 8.08 5.30 -16.21
C LEU A 85 7.20 5.56 -14.98
N HIS A 86 7.64 6.42 -14.07
CA HIS A 86 6.87 6.79 -12.87
C HIS A 86 5.52 7.44 -13.25
N VAL A 87 5.55 8.42 -14.16
CA VAL A 87 4.35 9.12 -14.63
C VAL A 87 3.41 8.17 -15.38
N LEU A 88 3.95 7.25 -16.18
CA LEU A 88 3.14 6.26 -16.90
C LEU A 88 2.47 5.25 -15.96
N LEU A 89 3.12 4.84 -14.87
CA LEU A 89 2.56 3.88 -13.91
C LEU A 89 1.52 4.49 -12.97
N ALA A 90 1.61 5.80 -12.68
CA ALA A 90 0.71 6.51 -11.78
C ALA A 90 -0.79 6.37 -12.11
N PRO A 91 -1.26 6.52 -13.37
CA PRO A 91 -2.68 6.35 -13.70
C PRO A 91 -3.16 4.90 -13.51
N PHE A 92 -2.34 3.89 -13.84
CA PHE A 92 -2.70 2.49 -13.59
C PHE A 92 -2.87 2.22 -12.09
N PHE A 93 -1.99 2.81 -11.27
CA PHE A 93 -2.12 2.72 -9.82
C PHE A 93 -3.41 3.37 -9.36
N LEU A 94 -3.70 4.59 -9.81
CA LEU A 94 -4.91 5.33 -9.43
C LEU A 94 -6.18 4.53 -9.74
N ILE A 95 -6.28 3.92 -10.93
CA ILE A 95 -7.42 3.10 -11.34
C ILE A 95 -7.54 1.88 -10.42
N ALA A 96 -6.46 1.10 -10.27
CA ALA A 96 -6.46 -0.11 -9.46
C ALA A 96 -6.79 0.16 -7.98
N PHE A 97 -6.21 1.23 -7.45
CA PHE A 97 -6.41 1.70 -6.08
C PHE A 97 -7.86 2.14 -5.85
N THR A 98 -8.43 2.90 -6.80
CA THR A 98 -9.83 3.31 -6.77
C THR A 98 -10.77 2.11 -6.71
N PHE A 99 -10.57 1.10 -7.59
CA PHE A 99 -11.36 -0.13 -7.55
C PHE A 99 -11.24 -0.86 -6.20
N TRP A 100 -10.02 -0.94 -5.65
CA TRP A 100 -9.81 -1.55 -4.35
C TRP A 100 -10.54 -0.82 -3.22
N ILE A 101 -10.51 0.52 -3.21
CA ILE A 101 -11.24 1.35 -2.25
C ILE A 101 -12.74 1.05 -2.34
N PHE A 102 -13.34 1.17 -3.52
CA PHE A 102 -14.77 0.94 -3.69
C PHE A 102 -15.20 -0.47 -3.28
N ALA A 103 -14.38 -1.49 -3.59
CA ALA A 103 -14.65 -2.86 -3.19
C ALA A 103 -14.47 -3.13 -1.68
N SER A 104 -13.80 -2.23 -0.96
CA SER A 104 -13.41 -2.42 0.45
C SER A 104 -14.11 -1.46 1.41
N VAL A 105 -14.56 -0.29 0.96
CA VAL A 105 -15.04 0.81 1.83
C VAL A 105 -16.15 0.39 2.80
N LYS A 106 -17.13 -0.40 2.33
CA LYS A 106 -18.22 -0.87 3.19
C LYS A 106 -17.74 -1.74 4.35
N ARG A 107 -16.67 -2.53 4.15
CA ARG A 107 -16.08 -3.38 5.21
C ARG A 107 -15.19 -2.59 6.16
N GLN A 108 -14.67 -1.46 5.70
CA GLN A 108 -13.76 -0.61 6.44
C GLN A 108 -14.45 0.57 7.15
N ALA A 109 -15.79 0.63 7.08
CA ALA A 109 -16.57 1.60 7.83
C ALA A 109 -16.39 1.39 9.34
N PHE A 110 -16.19 2.49 10.07
CA PHE A 110 -16.21 2.45 11.53
C PHE A 110 -17.63 2.17 12.02
N ILE A 111 -17.74 1.27 13.00
CA ILE A 111 -18.99 0.93 13.68
C ILE A 111 -18.87 1.28 15.16
N GLU A 112 -20.00 1.30 15.88
CA GLU A 112 -20.04 1.64 17.31
C GLU A 112 -19.02 0.86 18.15
N LYS A 113 -18.82 -0.43 17.84
CA LYS A 113 -17.82 -1.26 18.51
C LYS A 113 -16.40 -0.70 18.41
N ASP A 114 -16.02 -0.11 17.27
CA ASP A 114 -14.70 0.51 17.10
C ASP A 114 -14.55 1.71 18.04
N TRP A 115 -15.61 2.50 18.24
CA TRP A 115 -15.61 3.64 19.16
C TRP A 115 -15.40 3.23 20.61
N GLN A 116 -16.00 2.11 21.02
CA GLN A 116 -15.79 1.56 22.36
C GLN A 116 -14.32 1.11 22.55
N ILE A 117 -13.69 0.55 21.52
CA ILE A 117 -12.26 0.20 21.53
C ILE A 117 -11.40 1.47 21.59
N PHE A 118 -11.77 2.54 20.88
CA PHE A 118 -11.06 3.82 20.94
C PHE A 118 -11.07 4.41 22.36
N LYS A 119 -12.20 4.33 23.06
CA LYS A 119 -12.31 4.79 24.47
C LYS A 119 -11.43 4.00 25.44
N GLN A 120 -11.12 2.74 25.13
CA GLN A 120 -10.26 1.87 25.94
C GLN A 120 -8.75 2.16 25.75
N GLY A 121 -8.39 3.11 24.89
CA GLY A 121 -7.02 3.60 24.72
C GLY A 121 -6.16 2.84 23.72
N TRP A 122 -4.94 3.37 23.49
CA TRP A 122 -4.05 2.92 22.41
C TRP A 122 -3.61 1.45 22.50
N THR A 123 -3.38 0.95 23.71
CA THR A 123 -2.98 -0.45 23.94
C THR A 123 -4.03 -1.42 23.41
N THR A 124 -5.30 -1.12 23.65
CA THR A 124 -6.45 -1.92 23.23
C THR A 124 -6.71 -1.80 21.72
N ILE A 125 -6.56 -0.59 21.16
CA ILE A 125 -6.63 -0.40 19.70
C ILE A 125 -5.55 -1.24 19.01
N ARG A 126 -4.30 -1.18 19.51
CA ARG A 126 -3.16 -1.89 18.92
C ARG A 126 -3.40 -3.40 18.88
N SER A 127 -4.00 -3.98 19.92
CA SER A 127 -4.29 -5.42 19.98
C SER A 127 -5.52 -5.82 19.15
N HIS A 128 -6.46 -4.91 18.91
CA HIS A 128 -7.66 -5.21 18.13
C HIS A 128 -7.43 -5.10 16.61
N GLN A 129 -7.13 -6.23 15.97
CA GLN A 129 -6.79 -6.29 14.55
C GLN A 129 -7.82 -5.64 13.60
N PRO A 130 -9.14 -5.86 13.74
CA PRO A 130 -10.12 -5.23 12.86
C PRO A 130 -10.10 -3.69 12.88
N THR A 131 -9.99 -3.08 14.05
CA THR A 131 -9.96 -1.61 14.19
C THR A 131 -8.65 -1.05 13.63
N MET A 132 -7.55 -1.76 13.80
CA MET A 132 -6.28 -1.36 13.22
C MET A 132 -6.26 -1.46 11.70
N ASP A 133 -6.83 -2.50 11.11
CA ASP A 133 -6.95 -2.62 9.65
C ASP A 133 -7.77 -1.46 9.07
N LYS A 134 -8.84 -1.03 9.75
CA LYS A 134 -9.61 0.16 9.39
C LYS A 134 -8.78 1.43 9.48
N LEU A 135 -8.03 1.63 10.56
CA LEU A 135 -7.13 2.77 10.71
C LEU A 135 -6.10 2.82 9.58
N PHE A 136 -5.44 1.70 9.27
CA PHE A 136 -4.50 1.62 8.15
C PHE A 136 -5.17 1.93 6.82
N PHE A 137 -6.36 1.37 6.57
CA PHE A 137 -7.12 1.65 5.35
C PHE A 137 -7.41 3.15 5.20
N TRP A 138 -7.95 3.80 6.23
CA TRP A 138 -8.29 5.21 6.19
C TRP A 138 -7.07 6.13 6.13
N SER A 139 -6.01 5.82 6.89
CA SER A 139 -4.74 6.55 6.78
C SER A 139 -4.16 6.45 5.37
N PHE A 140 -4.17 5.26 4.78
CA PHE A 140 -3.66 5.04 3.43
C PHE A 140 -4.49 5.79 2.38
N PHE A 141 -5.83 5.75 2.51
CA PHE A 141 -6.75 6.50 1.66
C PHE A 141 -6.52 8.01 1.73
N LEU A 142 -6.53 8.59 2.94
CA LEU A 142 -6.41 10.03 3.14
C LEU A 142 -5.06 10.56 2.69
N LEU A 143 -3.96 9.88 3.03
CA LEU A 143 -2.62 10.28 2.60
C LEU A 143 -2.46 10.13 1.08
N SER A 144 -3.00 9.07 0.47
CA SER A 144 -3.00 8.95 -0.99
C SER A 144 -3.74 10.12 -1.64
N LEU A 145 -4.91 10.50 -1.10
CA LEU A 145 -5.69 11.63 -1.62
C LEU A 145 -4.89 12.95 -1.54
N ILE A 146 -4.23 13.22 -0.41
CA ILE A 146 -3.39 14.41 -0.24
C ILE A 146 -2.24 14.41 -1.25
N GLY A 147 -1.49 13.31 -1.36
CA GLY A 147 -0.31 13.27 -2.23
C GLY A 147 -0.65 13.24 -3.72
N ILE A 148 -1.73 12.56 -4.13
CA ILE A 148 -2.24 12.59 -5.50
C ILE A 148 -2.82 13.97 -5.83
N GLY A 149 -3.57 14.57 -4.91
CA GLY A 149 -4.09 15.93 -5.06
C GLY A 149 -2.97 16.94 -5.24
N ALA A 150 -1.89 16.85 -4.44
CA ALA A 150 -0.75 17.74 -4.53
C ALA A 150 -0.06 17.69 -5.91
N ILE A 151 0.19 16.48 -6.44
CA ILE A 151 0.83 16.37 -7.76
C ILE A 151 -0.10 16.82 -8.88
N ILE A 152 -1.40 16.49 -8.83
CA ILE A 152 -2.37 16.96 -9.82
C ILE A 152 -2.42 18.50 -9.83
N LEU A 153 -2.51 19.13 -8.67
CA LEU A 153 -2.51 20.59 -8.54
C LEU A 153 -1.22 21.22 -9.08
N SER A 154 -0.08 20.53 -8.95
CA SER A 154 1.21 21.02 -9.46
C SER A 154 1.30 21.03 -11.00
N LEU A 155 0.43 20.28 -11.69
CA LEU A 155 0.39 20.23 -13.15
C LEU A 155 -0.39 21.39 -13.77
N PHE A 156 -1.21 22.09 -12.98
CA PHE A 156 -1.96 23.24 -13.47
C PHE A 156 -1.20 24.55 -13.21
N PRO A 157 -1.28 25.55 -14.10
CA PRO A 157 -0.63 26.84 -13.94
C PRO A 157 -1.39 27.75 -12.95
N LEU A 158 -1.78 27.20 -11.79
CA LEU A 158 -2.54 27.91 -10.74
C LEU A 158 -1.63 28.54 -9.68
N PHE A 159 -0.39 28.08 -9.58
CA PHE A 159 0.54 28.45 -8.53
C PHE A 159 1.82 29.07 -9.09
N SER A 160 2.46 29.94 -8.30
CA SER A 160 3.80 30.44 -8.58
C SER A 160 4.83 29.29 -8.58
N SER A 161 6.03 29.55 -9.07
CA SER A 161 7.15 28.60 -9.02
C SER A 161 7.41 28.06 -7.61
N SER A 162 7.33 28.91 -6.59
CA SER A 162 7.43 28.51 -5.19
C SER A 162 6.28 27.62 -4.73
N GLY A 163 5.05 27.90 -5.17
CA GLY A 163 3.88 27.07 -4.88
C GLY A 163 3.96 25.68 -5.51
N ILE A 164 4.44 25.58 -6.76
CA ILE A 164 4.71 24.30 -7.44
C ILE A 164 5.75 23.49 -6.66
N GLY A 165 6.86 24.12 -6.25
CA GLY A 165 7.88 23.49 -5.42
C GLY A 165 7.34 22.94 -4.11
N ASN A 166 6.46 23.69 -3.44
CA ASN A 166 5.78 23.24 -2.22
C ASN A 166 4.86 22.04 -2.46
N LEU A 167 4.06 22.04 -3.53
CA LEU A 167 3.17 20.92 -3.88
C LEU A 167 3.95 19.64 -4.19
N ILE A 168 5.05 19.75 -4.94
CA ILE A 168 5.96 18.63 -5.19
C ILE A 168 6.57 18.14 -3.87
N GLY A 169 6.97 19.06 -2.98
CA GLY A 169 7.45 18.74 -1.64
C GLY A 169 6.41 17.96 -0.81
N ILE A 170 5.16 18.42 -0.79
CA ILE A 170 4.04 17.75 -0.12
C ILE A 170 3.85 16.35 -0.69
N HIS A 171 3.79 16.22 -2.02
CA HIS A 171 3.68 14.91 -2.68
C HIS A 171 4.78 13.96 -2.20
N ARG A 172 6.04 14.41 -2.23
CA ARG A 172 7.20 13.60 -1.81
C ARG A 172 7.10 13.15 -0.35
N TYR A 173 6.86 14.08 0.58
CA TYR A 173 6.81 13.74 2.01
C TYR A 173 5.61 12.85 2.36
N VAL A 174 4.45 13.10 1.76
CA VAL A 174 3.25 12.29 1.97
C VAL A 174 3.43 10.88 1.40
N MET A 175 4.02 10.74 0.20
CA MET A 175 4.29 9.43 -0.38
C MET A 175 5.34 8.65 0.42
N LEU A 176 6.33 9.33 1.00
CA LEU A 176 7.30 8.71 1.91
C LEU A 176 6.61 8.17 3.16
N LEU A 177 5.75 8.98 3.78
CA LEU A 177 4.97 8.58 4.95
C LEU A 177 4.04 7.39 4.61
N LEU A 178 3.38 7.44 3.47
CA LEU A 178 2.53 6.37 2.96
C LEU A 178 3.32 5.06 2.78
N PHE A 179 4.54 5.14 2.24
CA PHE A 179 5.43 4.00 2.07
C PHE A 179 5.85 3.40 3.42
N LEU A 180 6.21 4.24 4.40
CA LEU A 180 6.52 3.80 5.76
C LEU A 180 5.34 3.08 6.42
N ILE A 181 4.13 3.65 6.32
CA ILE A 181 2.90 3.02 6.83
C ILE A 181 2.66 1.66 6.17
N ALA A 182 2.86 1.55 4.86
CA ALA A 182 2.71 0.29 4.13
C ALA A 182 3.67 -0.79 4.65
N VAL A 183 4.93 -0.42 4.91
CA VAL A 183 5.95 -1.31 5.47
C VAL A 183 5.56 -1.77 6.88
N VAL A 184 5.13 -0.86 7.75
CA VAL A 184 4.68 -1.19 9.11
C VAL A 184 3.47 -2.14 9.07
N PHE A 185 2.49 -1.85 8.20
CA PHE A 185 1.32 -2.70 8.02
C PHE A 185 1.71 -4.11 7.57
N TYR A 186 2.63 -4.22 6.62
CA TYR A 186 3.15 -5.50 6.14
C TYR A 186 3.84 -6.32 7.25
N PHE A 187 4.75 -5.70 8.01
CA PHE A 187 5.45 -6.39 9.11
C PHE A 187 4.48 -6.87 10.19
N ARG A 188 3.47 -6.07 10.52
CA ARG A 188 2.42 -6.44 11.47
C ARG A 188 1.64 -7.66 10.97
N TYR A 189 1.16 -7.62 9.74
CA TYR A 189 0.40 -8.73 9.15
C TYR A 189 1.22 -10.03 9.17
N PHE A 190 2.52 -9.94 8.87
CA PHE A 190 3.42 -11.08 8.91
C PHE A 190 3.65 -11.62 10.34
N SER A 191 3.91 -10.74 11.32
CA SER A 191 4.14 -11.14 12.71
C SER A 191 2.94 -11.84 13.33
N LEU A 192 1.72 -11.38 13.04
CA LEU A 192 0.50 -11.99 13.56
C LEU A 192 0.25 -13.40 12.96
N ASN A 193 0.50 -13.58 11.66
CA ASN A 193 0.37 -14.88 11.02
C ASN A 193 1.41 -15.91 11.49
N GLN A 194 2.56 -15.48 11.99
CA GLN A 194 3.53 -16.40 12.60
C GLN A 194 3.11 -16.89 13.99
N LYS A 195 2.50 -16.03 14.81
CA LYS A 195 2.02 -16.43 16.15
C LYS A 195 0.94 -17.51 16.08
N ILE A 196 -0.01 -17.37 15.16
CA ILE A 196 -1.09 -18.34 14.95
C ILE A 196 -0.53 -19.73 14.60
N LYS A 197 0.56 -19.80 13.81
CA LYS A 197 1.21 -21.08 13.45
C LYS A 197 1.98 -21.77 14.58
N ILE A 198 2.33 -21.03 15.65
CA ILE A 198 3.06 -21.58 16.79
C ILE A 198 2.08 -22.14 17.82
N GLU A 199 0.88 -21.56 17.95
CA GLU A 199 -0.15 -22.01 18.88
C GLU A 199 -0.95 -23.24 18.36
N GLU A 200 -0.87 -23.55 17.06
CA GLU A 200 -1.47 -24.76 16.45
C GLU A 200 -0.54 -25.99 16.43
N LYS A 201 0.66 -25.92 17.02
CA LYS A 201 1.62 -27.03 17.13
C LYS A 201 1.79 -27.49 18.56
#